data_AF-A0A7C6FJZ5-F1
#
_entry.id   AF-A0A7C6FJZ5-F1
#
_cell.length_a   1.000
_cell.length_b   1.000
_cell.length_c   1.000
_cell.angle_alpha   90.00
_cell.angle_beta   90.00
_cell.angle_gamma   90.00
#
_symmetry.space_group_name_H-M   'P 1'
#
loop_
_entity.id
_entity.type
_entity.pdbx_description
1 polymer ?
#
loop_
_entity_poly.entity_id
_entity_poly.type
_entity_poly.pdbx_seq_one_letter_code
_entity_poly.pdbx_strand_id
1 'polypeptide(L)'
;MSWKKAFIYGILIILCFLWILPIWPTVLVSLKSNLEFGIQKFWELPSQNAFWSNLVKAWNQAKLGRYFINSLLYGLIGAAGAIFIASLAAFSISRLNIKNSFSWFFLIWSGTIFPFQMYLIPLFKMYMSWGLYDTFLG
;
A
#
# COMPACT_ATOMS: atom_id res chain seq x y z
N MET A 1 21.40 32.18 0.16
CA MET A 1 20.16 31.47 0.53
C MET A 1 19.37 32.38 1.47
N SER A 2 18.07 32.66 1.24
CA SER A 2 17.32 33.48 2.22
C SER A 2 17.12 32.70 3.52
N TRP A 3 17.20 33.37 4.67
CA TRP A 3 17.04 32.75 5.99
C TRP A 3 15.77 31.91 6.13
N LYS A 4 14.68 32.35 5.46
CA LYS A 4 13.42 31.59 5.38
C LYS A 4 13.59 30.23 4.70
N LYS A 5 14.36 30.14 3.61
CA LYS A 5 14.62 28.88 2.89
C LYS A 5 15.48 27.93 3.73
N ALA A 6 16.49 28.45 4.43
CA ALA A 6 17.33 27.63 5.32
C ALA A 6 16.49 27.00 6.46
N PHE A 7 15.59 27.77 7.06
CA PHE A 7 14.67 27.27 8.10
C PHE A 7 13.71 26.20 7.56
N ILE A 8 13.08 26.45 6.41
CA ILE A 8 12.17 25.47 5.76
C ILE A 8 12.92 24.17 5.45
N TYR A 9 14.12 24.25 4.87
CA TYR A 9 14.91 23.05 4.58
C TYR A 9 15.37 22.32 5.84
N GLY A 10 15.71 23.03 6.91
CA GLY A 10 15.98 22.40 8.21
C GLY A 10 14.80 21.57 8.71
N ILE A 11 13.59 22.12 8.66
CA ILE A 11 12.36 21.38 9.02
C ILE A 11 12.14 20.18 8.11
N LEU A 12 12.28 20.34 6.79
CA LEU A 12 12.07 19.25 5.83
C LEU A 12 13.08 18.11 6.03
N ILE A 13 14.33 18.43 6.37
CA ILE A 13 15.35 17.42 6.68
C ILE A 13 14.96 16.63 7.94
N ILE A 14 14.54 17.31 9.01
CA ILE A 14 14.09 16.66 10.24
C ILE A 14 12.88 15.75 9.97
N LEU A 15 11.89 16.24 9.21
CA LEU A 15 10.72 15.44 8.82
C LEU A 15 11.13 14.22 8.00
N CYS A 16 12.09 14.37 7.08
CA CYS A 16 12.61 13.25 6.30
C CYS A 16 13.23 12.15 7.19
N PHE A 17 14.06 12.52 8.17
CA PHE A 17 14.61 11.56 9.12
C PHE A 17 13.55 10.88 9.98
N LEU A 18 12.55 11.64 10.46
CA LEU A 18 11.42 11.07 11.21
C LEU A 18 10.63 10.07 10.38
N TRP A 19 10.44 10.33 9.09
CA TRP A 19 9.76 9.42 8.16
C TRP A 19 10.56 8.15 7.82
N ILE A 20 11.89 8.24 7.78
CA ILE A 20 12.77 7.09 7.51
C ILE A 20 12.95 6.21 8.74
N LEU A 21 12.85 6.79 9.95
CA LEU A 21 13.07 6.10 11.22
C LEU A 21 12.33 4.75 11.35
N PRO A 22 11.02 4.60 11.03
CA PRO A 22 10.33 3.31 11.12
C PRO A 22 10.79 2.28 10.06
N ILE A 23 11.37 2.72 8.94
CA ILE A 23 11.88 1.85 7.86
C ILE A 23 13.27 1.32 8.21
N TRP A 24 14.05 2.11 8.96
CA TRP A 24 15.44 1.79 9.29
C TRP A 24 15.63 0.41 9.95
N PRO A 25 14.85 -0.01 10.96
CA PRO A 25 14.93 -1.36 11.52
C PRO A 25 14.70 -2.46 10.49
N THR A 26 13.76 -2.28 9.56
CA THR A 26 13.48 -3.26 8.50
C THR A 26 14.70 -3.45 7.58
N VAL A 27 15.40 -2.36 7.26
CA VAL A 27 16.65 -2.42 6.49
C VAL A 27 17.72 -3.19 7.26
N LEU A 28 17.91 -2.89 8.56
CA LEU A 28 18.87 -3.62 9.40
C LEU A 28 18.56 -5.11 9.50
N VAL A 29 17.29 -5.46 9.71
CA VAL A 29 16.84 -6.87 9.77
C VAL A 29 17.10 -7.58 8.45
N SER A 30 16.90 -6.92 7.30
CA SER A 30 17.17 -7.52 5.99
C SER A 30 18.65 -7.89 5.79
N LEU A 31 19.55 -7.18 6.47
CA LEU A 31 21.00 -7.38 6.41
C LEU A 31 21.50 -8.44 7.39
N LYS A 32 20.76 -8.74 8.47
CA LYS A 32 21.15 -9.69 9.52
C LYS A 32 21.00 -11.14 9.08
N SER A 33 21.90 -12.00 9.53
CA SER A 33 21.69 -13.45 9.50
C SER A 33 20.59 -13.89 10.47
N ASN A 34 20.05 -15.09 10.30
CA ASN A 34 19.03 -15.65 11.20
C ASN A 34 19.50 -15.71 12.67
N LEU A 35 20.79 -15.97 12.91
CA LEU A 35 21.37 -15.99 14.25
C LEU A 35 21.41 -14.58 14.84
N GLU A 36 21.93 -13.60 14.09
CA GLU A 36 21.98 -12.20 14.53
C GLU A 36 20.58 -11.64 14.78
N PHE A 37 19.59 -11.97 13.95
CA PHE A 37 18.21 -11.56 14.16
C PHE A 37 17.64 -12.05 15.49
N GLY A 38 18.02 -13.25 15.95
CA GLY A 38 17.52 -13.84 17.19
C GLY A 38 18.18 -13.29 18.46
N ILE A 39 19.39 -12.73 18.37
CA ILE A 39 20.19 -12.31 19.54
C ILE A 39 20.42 -10.80 19.62
N GLN A 40 20.41 -10.09 18.50
CA GLN A 40 20.67 -8.65 18.45
C GLN A 40 19.38 -7.84 18.55
N LYS A 41 19.47 -6.63 19.08
CA LYS A 41 18.35 -5.68 19.10
C LYS A 41 18.07 -5.16 17.70
N PHE A 42 16.85 -4.65 17.47
CA PHE A 42 16.41 -4.21 16.14
C PHE A 42 17.20 -3.02 15.57
N TRP A 43 17.90 -2.24 16.41
CA TRP A 43 18.72 -1.10 16.01
C TRP A 43 20.21 -1.41 15.90
N GLU A 44 20.65 -2.61 16.31
CA GLU A 44 22.05 -3.01 16.24
C GLU A 44 22.45 -3.29 14.80
N LEU A 45 23.64 -2.83 14.42
CA LEU A 45 24.20 -3.09 13.09
C LEU A 45 24.61 -4.57 12.96
N PRO A 46 24.39 -5.18 11.78
CA PRO A 46 24.81 -6.56 11.53
C PRO A 46 26.34 -6.67 11.53
N SER A 47 26.88 -7.78 12.01
CA SER A 47 28.30 -8.08 11.95
C SER A 47 28.73 -8.56 10.56
N GLN A 48 27.80 -9.14 9.80
CA GLN A 48 28.00 -9.59 8.43
C GLN A 48 26.80 -9.24 7.53
N ASN A 49 27.04 -9.00 6.23
CA ASN A 49 25.98 -8.71 5.29
C ASN A 49 25.35 -10.00 4.73
N ALA A 50 24.17 -10.36 5.24
CA ALA A 50 23.41 -11.53 4.79
C ALA A 50 22.34 -11.20 3.72
N PHE A 51 22.25 -9.95 3.24
CA PHE A 51 21.15 -9.46 2.40
C PHE A 51 20.84 -10.34 1.20
N TRP A 52 21.83 -10.65 0.37
CA TRP A 52 21.62 -11.46 -0.84
C TRP A 52 21.12 -12.86 -0.51
N SER A 53 21.66 -13.49 0.54
CA SER A 53 21.21 -14.81 0.98
C SER A 53 19.77 -14.78 1.50
N ASN A 54 19.40 -13.73 2.23
CA ASN A 54 18.06 -13.53 2.76
C ASN A 54 17.07 -13.28 1.62
N LEU A 55 17.46 -12.50 0.61
CA LEU A 55 16.65 -12.21 -0.56
C LEU A 55 16.40 -13.49 -1.38
N VAL A 56 17.44 -14.29 -1.67
CA VAL A 56 17.30 -15.57 -2.39
C VAL A 56 16.41 -16.54 -1.60
N LYS A 57 16.61 -16.64 -0.27
CA LYS A 57 15.75 -17.47 0.59
C LYS A 57 14.30 -17.00 0.55
N ALA A 58 14.05 -15.70 0.71
CA ALA A 58 12.69 -15.15 0.66
C ALA A 58 12.05 -15.34 -0.72
N TRP A 59 12.81 -15.16 -1.80
CA TRP A 59 12.34 -15.35 -3.16
C TRP A 59 11.86 -16.78 -3.42
N ASN A 60 12.67 -17.77 -3.00
CA ASN A 60 12.40 -19.18 -3.26
C ASN A 60 11.47 -19.83 -2.23
N GLN A 61 11.70 -19.58 -0.93
CA GLN A 61 10.96 -20.23 0.16
C GLN A 61 9.63 -19.53 0.46
N ALA A 62 9.62 -18.19 0.49
CA ALA A 62 8.40 -17.42 0.75
C ALA A 62 7.61 -17.10 -0.54
N LYS A 63 7.99 -17.69 -1.68
CA LYS A 63 7.32 -17.54 -2.99
C LYS A 63 7.08 -16.07 -3.38
N LEU A 64 8.00 -15.16 -3.00
CA LEU A 64 7.82 -13.71 -3.19
C LEU A 64 7.53 -13.34 -4.65
N GLY A 65 8.13 -14.04 -5.62
CA GLY A 65 7.86 -13.77 -7.04
C GLY A 65 6.37 -13.89 -7.41
N ARG A 66 5.68 -14.91 -6.88
CA ARG A 66 4.24 -15.08 -7.13
C ARG A 66 3.43 -13.99 -6.44
N TYR A 67 3.72 -13.69 -5.17
CA TYR A 67 3.00 -12.64 -4.44
C TYR A 67 3.23 -11.25 -5.04
N PHE A 68 4.45 -10.96 -5.49
CA PHE A 68 4.79 -9.72 -6.17
C PHE A 68 3.98 -9.55 -7.46
N ILE A 69 3.95 -10.58 -8.31
CA ILE A 69 3.17 -10.56 -9.56
C ILE A 69 1.68 -10.40 -9.25
N ASN A 70 1.15 -11.12 -8.27
CA ASN A 70 -0.25 -10.98 -7.85
C ASN A 70 -0.54 -9.52 -7.44
N SER A 71 0.22 -8.96 -6.48
CA SER A 71 0.04 -7.58 -6.02
C SER A 71 0.16 -6.56 -7.15
N LEU A 72 1.11 -6.76 -8.07
CA LEU A 72 1.29 -5.91 -9.25
C LEU A 72 0.07 -5.96 -10.17
N LEU A 73 -0.42 -7.17 -10.48
CA LEU A 73 -1.60 -7.36 -11.32
C LEU A 73 -2.86 -6.75 -10.69
N TYR A 74 -3.12 -7.03 -9.42
CA TYR A 74 -4.27 -6.46 -8.71
C TYR A 74 -4.16 -4.93 -8.61
N GLY A 75 -2.98 -4.40 -8.31
CA GLY A 75 -2.75 -2.96 -8.23
C GLY A 75 -2.98 -2.27 -9.58
N LEU A 76 -2.44 -2.82 -10.67
CA LEU A 76 -2.58 -2.23 -12.00
C LEU A 76 -4.00 -2.35 -12.55
N ILE A 77 -4.56 -3.56 -12.56
CA ILE A 77 -5.89 -3.83 -13.13
C ILE A 77 -6.96 -3.12 -12.29
N GLY A 78 -6.85 -3.21 -10.96
CA GLY A 78 -7.77 -2.55 -10.03
C GLY A 78 -7.72 -1.03 -10.17
N ALA A 79 -6.53 -0.42 -10.18
CA ALA A 79 -6.41 1.03 -10.35
C ALA A 79 -6.88 1.49 -11.73
N ALA A 80 -6.50 0.79 -12.80
CA ALA A 80 -6.92 1.14 -14.16
C ALA A 80 -8.45 1.06 -14.34
N GLY A 81 -9.07 -0.02 -13.85
CA GLY A 81 -10.52 -0.18 -13.86
C GLY A 81 -11.24 0.89 -13.03
N ALA A 82 -10.74 1.18 -11.84
CA ALA A 82 -11.29 2.22 -10.98
C ALA A 82 -11.19 3.60 -11.63
N ILE A 83 -10.03 3.96 -12.20
CA ILE A 83 -9.83 5.24 -12.90
C ILE A 83 -10.76 5.33 -14.11
N PHE A 84 -10.87 4.26 -14.91
CA PHE A 84 -11.73 4.24 -16.07
C PHE A 84 -13.19 4.52 -15.69
N ILE A 85 -13.77 3.74 -14.77
CA ILE A 85 -15.15 3.91 -14.33
C ILE A 85 -15.36 5.26 -13.63
N ALA A 86 -14.45 5.65 -12.74
CA ALA A 86 -14.54 6.92 -12.01
C ALA A 86 -14.48 8.12 -12.96
N SER A 87 -13.64 8.06 -14.00
CA SER A 87 -13.53 9.13 -15.01
C SER A 87 -14.83 9.30 -15.81
N LEU A 88 -15.50 8.20 -16.18
CA LEU A 88 -16.80 8.23 -16.87
C LEU A 88 -17.89 8.85 -15.99
N ALA A 89 -17.95 8.46 -14.71
CA ALA A 89 -18.89 9.01 -13.74
C ALA A 89 -18.61 10.50 -13.49
N ALA A 90 -17.35 10.87 -13.24
CA ALA A 90 -16.95 12.25 -13.01
C ALA A 90 -17.22 13.16 -14.21
N PHE A 91 -16.94 12.68 -15.43
CA PHE A 91 -17.24 13.42 -16.67
C PHE A 91 -18.75 13.64 -16.84
N SER A 92 -19.56 12.61 -16.60
CA SER A 92 -21.02 12.71 -16.72
C SER A 92 -21.61 13.73 -15.75
N ILE A 93 -21.17 13.71 -14.49
CA ILE A 93 -21.63 14.64 -13.45
C ILE A 93 -21.17 16.08 -13.74
N SER A 94 -19.94 16.26 -14.22
CA SER A 94 -19.33 17.60 -14.37
C SER A 94 -19.57 18.27 -15.73
N ARG A 95 -19.82 17.50 -16.79
CA ARG A 95 -19.88 18.04 -18.18
C ARG A 95 -21.18 17.77 -18.92
N LEU A 96 -21.90 16.68 -18.63
CA LEU A 96 -23.08 16.28 -19.41
C LEU A 96 -24.40 16.89 -18.91
N ASN A 97 -24.38 17.79 -17.92
CA ASN A 97 -25.57 18.43 -17.33
C ASN A 97 -26.70 17.44 -17.02
N ILE A 98 -26.35 16.29 -16.44
CA ILE A 98 -27.31 15.24 -16.10
C ILE A 98 -28.30 15.73 -15.03
N LYS A 99 -29.55 15.24 -15.11
CA LYS A 99 -30.58 15.56 -14.13
C LYS A 99 -30.15 15.08 -12.74
N ASN A 100 -30.27 15.96 -11.74
CA ASN A 100 -29.90 15.71 -10.34
C ASN A 100 -28.42 15.29 -10.16
N SER A 101 -27.50 15.90 -10.89
CA SER A 101 -26.05 15.64 -10.79
C SER A 101 -25.51 15.68 -9.35
N PHE A 102 -26.03 16.56 -8.50
CA PHE A 102 -25.67 16.63 -7.08
C PHE A 102 -26.06 15.39 -6.28
N SER A 103 -27.23 14.78 -6.57
CA SER A 103 -27.65 13.54 -5.91
C SER A 103 -26.74 12.36 -6.30
N TRP A 104 -26.33 12.28 -7.56
CA TRP A 104 -25.36 11.28 -8.02
C TRP A 104 -23.99 11.46 -7.37
N PHE A 105 -23.51 12.70 -7.27
CA PHE A 105 -22.29 13.02 -6.54
C PHE A 105 -22.39 12.56 -5.09
N PHE A 106 -23.47 12.90 -4.40
CA PHE A 106 -23.66 12.52 -2.99
C PHE A 106 -23.74 11.00 -2.80
N LEU A 107 -24.41 10.29 -3.70
CA LEU A 107 -24.47 8.82 -3.68
C LEU A 107 -23.08 8.20 -3.79
N ILE A 108 -22.26 8.61 -4.76
CA ILE A 108 -20.89 8.11 -4.93
C ILE A 108 -20.02 8.48 -3.72
N TRP A 109 -20.09 9.74 -3.29
CA TRP A 109 -19.30 10.25 -2.17
C TRP A 109 -19.66 9.58 -0.84
N SER A 110 -20.94 9.26 -0.60
CA SER A 110 -21.36 8.59 0.63
C SER A 110 -20.67 7.26 0.87
N GLY A 111 -20.20 6.59 -0.19
CA GLY A 111 -19.40 5.37 -0.09
C GLY A 111 -18.07 5.56 0.64
N THR A 112 -17.51 6.78 0.68
CA THR A 112 -16.25 7.07 1.38
C THR A 112 -16.42 7.33 2.87
N ILE A 113 -17.66 7.45 3.36
CA ILE A 113 -17.95 7.73 4.78
C ILE A 113 -17.73 6.48 5.63
N PHE A 114 -18.00 5.30 5.07
CA PHE A 114 -17.94 4.05 5.82
C PHE A 114 -16.50 3.55 5.97
N PRO A 115 -16.08 3.16 7.19
CA PRO A 115 -14.76 2.59 7.40
C PRO A 115 -14.65 1.21 6.76
N PHE A 116 -13.46 0.89 6.22
CA PHE A 116 -13.17 -0.38 5.55
C PHE A 116 -13.61 -1.63 6.33
N GLN A 117 -13.44 -1.56 7.64
CA GLN A 117 -13.73 -2.64 8.57
C GLN A 117 -15.22 -3.00 8.59
N MET A 118 -16.12 -2.06 8.28
CA MET A 118 -17.57 -2.27 8.35
C MET A 118 -18.07 -3.22 7.25
N TYR A 119 -17.49 -3.14 6.06
CA TYR A 119 -17.88 -3.97 4.92
C TYR A 119 -16.98 -5.20 4.70
N LEU A 120 -15.86 -5.32 5.41
CA LEU A 120 -14.97 -6.47 5.30
C LEU A 120 -15.66 -7.81 5.58
N ILE A 121 -16.43 -7.91 6.69
CA ILE A 121 -17.13 -9.15 7.06
C ILE A 121 -18.23 -9.50 6.04
N PRO A 122 -19.13 -8.58 5.65
CA PRO A 122 -20.10 -8.82 4.59
C PRO A 122 -19.46 -9.25 3.27
N LEU A 123 -18.38 -8.57 2.84
CA LEU A 123 -17.69 -8.86 1.59
C LEU A 123 -17.05 -10.25 1.62
N PHE A 124 -16.41 -10.62 2.72
CA PHE A 124 -15.86 -11.96 2.91
C PHE A 124 -16.94 -13.04 2.82
N LYS A 125 -18.09 -12.85 3.48
CA LYS A 125 -19.22 -13.79 3.41
C LYS A 125 -19.76 -13.91 1.98
N MET A 126 -19.81 -12.81 1.23
CA MET A 126 -20.21 -12.81 -0.18
C MET A 126 -19.23 -13.59 -1.06
N TYR A 127 -17.92 -13.40 -0.89
CA TYR A 127 -16.91 -14.15 -1.64
C TYR A 127 -16.95 -15.65 -1.34
N MET A 128 -17.17 -16.01 -0.08
CA MET A 128 -17.37 -17.41 0.31
C MET A 128 -18.64 -18.00 -0.33
N SER A 129 -19.77 -17.28 -0.31
CA SER A 129 -21.03 -17.79 -0.87
C SER A 129 -21.01 -17.87 -2.39
N TRP A 130 -20.25 -17.01 -3.06
CA TRP A 130 -20.11 -16.99 -4.51
C TRP A 130 -18.97 -17.88 -5.02
N GLY A 131 -18.23 -18.54 -4.11
CA GLY A 131 -17.09 -19.40 -4.47
C GLY A 131 -15.91 -18.64 -5.08
N LEU A 132 -15.82 -17.33 -4.82
CA LEU A 132 -14.73 -16.48 -5.30
C LEU A 132 -13.56 -16.47 -4.31
N TYR A 133 -13.80 -16.84 -3.05
CA TYR A 133 -12.77 -16.81 -2.01
C TYR A 133 -11.49 -17.55 -2.41
N ASP A 134 -10.35 -16.86 -2.23
CA ASP A 134 -9.00 -17.34 -2.59
C ASP A 134 -8.81 -17.58 -4.11
N THR A 135 -9.48 -16.81 -4.96
CA THR A 135 -9.32 -16.84 -6.42
C THR A 135 -8.73 -15.55 -6.99
N PHE A 136 -8.34 -15.59 -8.27
CA PHE A 136 -7.85 -14.39 -8.95
C PHE A 136 -8.92 -13.30 -9.14
N LEU A 137 -10.21 -13.65 -9.07
CA LEU A 137 -11.32 -12.72 -9.28
C LEU A 137 -11.81 -12.07 -7.97
N GLY A 138 -11.54 -12.66 -6.81
CA GLY A 138 -11.89 -12.08 -5.51
C GLY A 138 -11.93 -13.07 -4.36
#